data_AF-A0A5M9H8Z0-F1
#
_entry.id   AF-A0A5M9H8Z0-F1
#
_cell.length_a   1.000
_cell.length_b   1.000
_cell.length_c   1.000
_cell.angle_alpha   90.00
_cell.angle_beta   90.00
_cell.angle_gamma   90.00
#
_symmetry.space_group_name_H-M   'P 1'
#
loop_
_entity.id
_entity.type
_entity.pdbx_description
1 polymer ?
#
loop_
_entity_poly.entity_id
_entity_poly.type
_entity_poly.pdbx_seq_one_letter_code
_entity_poly.pdbx_strand_id
1 'polypeptide(L)'
;MILKFNKRVAPDYYDLQKDWKDKNDGTFSNFDGRTISGIKFKHQFNISRGDDFPFDSLFKTIDAELAEGRKVIVSLPSGRDFWHMFVIDSKMGGDDYLAFSRYYNDGNLVTKEYVKRSIRECGGTDILTYRVIN
;
A
#
# COMPACT_ATOMS: atom_id res chain seq x y z
N MET A 1 -9.63 0.84 -0.26
CA MET A 1 -9.53 0.88 -1.75
C MET A 1 -9.49 -0.52 -2.38
N ILE A 2 -8.61 -1.43 -1.95
CA ILE A 2 -8.50 -2.77 -2.54
C ILE A 2 -9.82 -3.56 -2.53
N LEU A 3 -10.55 -3.57 -1.41
CA LEU A 3 -11.85 -4.27 -1.33
C LEU A 3 -12.87 -3.68 -2.33
N LYS A 4 -12.90 -2.34 -2.47
CA LYS A 4 -13.79 -1.62 -3.38
C LYS A 4 -13.47 -1.93 -4.86
N PHE A 5 -12.18 -1.92 -5.21
CA PHE A 5 -11.71 -2.25 -6.55
C PHE A 5 -12.15 -3.65 -6.99
N ASN A 6 -12.06 -4.63 -6.09
CA ASN A 6 -12.48 -6.00 -6.34
C ASN A 6 -14.00 -6.22 -6.14
N LYS A 7 -14.79 -5.15 -5.95
CA LYS A 7 -16.25 -5.20 -5.73
C LYS A 7 -16.66 -6.10 -4.55
N ARG A 8 -15.83 -6.18 -3.51
CA ARG A 8 -16.07 -7.02 -2.32
C ARG A 8 -16.79 -6.29 -1.19
N VAL A 9 -16.88 -4.96 -1.28
CA VAL A 9 -17.60 -4.08 -0.34
C VAL A 9 -18.20 -2.90 -1.11
N ALA A 10 -19.13 -2.20 -0.48
CA ALA A 10 -19.77 -1.02 -1.05
C ALA A 10 -18.78 0.17 -1.23
N PRO A 11 -19.06 1.10 -2.17
CA PRO A 11 -18.21 2.27 -2.40
C PRO A 11 -17.99 3.17 -1.18
N ASP A 12 -18.90 3.16 -0.21
CA ASP A 12 -18.89 3.92 1.04
C ASP A 12 -18.31 3.15 2.25
N TYR A 13 -17.77 1.95 2.04
CA TYR A 13 -17.12 1.19 3.11
C TYR A 13 -15.79 1.84 3.55
N TYR A 14 -15.69 2.29 4.80
CA TYR A 14 -14.48 2.96 5.33
C TYR A 14 -13.94 2.38 6.65
N ASP A 15 -14.52 1.29 7.16
CA ASP A 15 -14.21 0.76 8.49
C ASP A 15 -12.72 0.46 8.68
N LEU A 16 -12.09 -0.24 7.73
CA LEU A 16 -10.65 -0.54 7.81
C LEU A 16 -9.76 0.71 7.78
N GLN A 17 -10.21 1.78 7.14
CA GLN A 17 -9.47 3.05 7.09
C GLN A 17 -9.64 3.84 8.39
N LYS A 18 -10.79 3.68 9.06
CA LYS A 18 -11.04 4.22 10.40
C LYS A 18 -10.16 3.52 11.43
N ASP A 19 -10.13 2.19 11.43
CA ASP A 19 -9.32 1.40 12.37
C ASP A 19 -7.81 1.63 12.19
N TRP A 20 -7.36 1.93 10.97
CA TRP A 20 -5.95 2.19 10.70
C TRP A 20 -5.45 3.55 11.20
N LYS A 21 -6.30 4.58 11.22
CA LYS A 21 -5.90 5.95 11.63
C LYS A 21 -5.33 6.02 13.04
N ASP A 22 -5.59 5.02 13.87
CA ASP A 22 -5.13 4.96 15.25
C ASP A 22 -3.72 4.32 15.39
N LYS A 23 -3.00 4.09 14.27
CA LYS A 23 -1.65 3.49 14.28
C LYS A 23 -0.52 4.49 14.08
N ASN A 24 0.44 4.46 15.00
CA ASN A 24 1.62 5.33 14.97
C ASN A 24 2.84 4.71 14.25
N ASP A 25 2.87 3.38 14.08
CA ASP A 25 4.04 2.66 13.55
C ASP A 25 4.05 2.56 12.01
N GLY A 26 2.90 2.84 11.38
CA GLY A 26 2.73 2.77 9.93
C GLY A 26 2.83 1.35 9.35
N THR A 27 2.76 0.29 10.17
CA THR A 27 3.02 -1.10 9.74
C THR A 27 1.76 -1.93 9.50
N PHE A 28 1.83 -2.83 8.52
CA PHE A 28 0.72 -3.67 8.06
C PHE A 28 0.53 -4.98 8.84
N SER A 29 1.19 -5.14 9.98
CA SER A 29 1.22 -6.40 10.74
C SER A 29 -0.16 -6.96 11.11
N ASN A 30 -1.17 -6.11 11.31
CA ASN A 30 -2.54 -6.53 11.63
C ASN A 30 -3.34 -7.09 10.43
N PHE A 31 -2.80 -7.03 9.22
CA PHE A 31 -3.41 -7.59 8.01
C PHE A 31 -2.74 -8.89 7.55
N ASP A 32 -1.59 -9.25 8.10
CA ASP A 32 -0.85 -10.42 7.61
C ASP A 32 -1.66 -11.71 7.76
N GLY A 33 -1.71 -12.50 6.68
CA GLY A 33 -2.46 -13.75 6.61
C GLY A 33 -3.98 -13.62 6.67
N ARG A 34 -4.55 -12.43 6.92
CA ARG A 34 -5.99 -12.25 7.07
C ARG A 34 -6.72 -12.34 5.73
N THR A 35 -7.89 -12.96 5.77
CA THR A 35 -8.87 -12.90 4.68
C THR A 35 -9.99 -11.95 5.08
N ILE A 36 -10.24 -10.93 4.27
CA ILE A 36 -11.31 -9.94 4.47
C ILE A 36 -12.13 -9.89 3.20
N SER A 37 -13.43 -10.19 3.31
CA SER A 37 -14.37 -10.20 2.18
C SER A 37 -13.86 -10.97 0.95
N GLY A 38 -13.28 -12.16 1.16
CA GLY A 38 -12.74 -13.02 0.10
C GLY A 38 -11.40 -12.57 -0.48
N ILE A 39 -10.71 -11.61 0.16
CA ILE A 39 -9.37 -11.17 -0.23
C ILE A 39 -8.39 -11.53 0.87
N LYS A 40 -7.40 -12.36 0.56
CA LYS A 40 -6.31 -12.71 1.47
C LYS A 40 -5.15 -11.75 1.29
N PHE A 41 -4.72 -11.16 2.39
CA PHE A 41 -3.57 -10.27 2.44
C PHE A 41 -2.31 -11.01 2.89
N LYS A 42 -1.17 -10.55 2.38
CA LYS A 42 0.16 -11.01 2.78
C LYS A 42 1.02 -9.77 3.05
N HIS A 43 1.57 -9.71 4.25
CA HIS A 43 2.55 -8.71 4.63
C HIS A 43 3.93 -9.15 4.14
N GLN A 44 4.66 -8.23 3.51
CA GLN A 44 6.00 -8.49 3.00
C GLN A 44 6.92 -7.33 3.39
N PHE A 45 8.21 -7.62 3.53
CA PHE A 45 9.23 -6.65 3.93
C PHE A 45 8.99 -6.04 5.33
N ASN A 46 8.48 -6.84 6.28
CA ASN A 46 8.40 -6.48 7.69
C ASN A 46 9.78 -6.51 8.37
N ILE A 47 10.64 -5.59 7.96
CA ILE A 47 12.02 -5.45 8.42
C ILE A 47 12.31 -3.97 8.69
N SER A 48 13.34 -3.71 9.49
CA SER A 48 13.74 -2.35 9.83
C SER A 48 14.11 -1.54 8.59
N ARG A 49 13.66 -0.29 8.55
CA ARG A 49 14.10 0.72 7.58
C ARG A 49 15.56 1.10 7.85
N GLY A 50 16.30 1.51 6.82
CA GLY A 50 17.66 1.99 6.94
C GLY A 50 18.55 1.58 5.77
N ASP A 51 19.85 1.72 5.95
CA ASP A 51 20.86 1.54 4.89
C ASP A 51 20.88 0.12 4.31
N ASP A 52 20.55 -0.89 5.13
CA ASP A 52 20.53 -2.31 4.72
C ASP A 52 19.19 -2.75 4.10
N PHE A 53 18.26 -1.82 3.86
CA PHE A 53 16.94 -2.16 3.34
C PHE A 53 17.03 -2.69 1.89
N PRO A 54 16.43 -3.86 1.56
CA PRO A 54 16.59 -4.53 0.27
C PRO A 54 15.69 -3.93 -0.82
N PHE A 55 15.96 -2.69 -1.21
CA PHE A 55 15.16 -1.92 -2.17
C PHE A 55 14.91 -2.65 -3.49
N ASP A 56 15.94 -3.29 -4.07
CA ASP A 56 15.79 -4.00 -5.34
C ASP A 56 14.84 -5.18 -5.24
N SER A 57 14.87 -5.90 -4.12
CA SER A 57 13.94 -7.01 -3.87
C SER A 57 12.51 -6.49 -3.67
N LEU A 58 12.35 -5.36 -2.97
CA LEU A 58 11.06 -4.71 -2.79
C LEU A 58 10.46 -4.30 -4.15
N PHE A 59 11.22 -3.59 -4.97
CA PHE A 59 10.73 -3.12 -6.27
C PHE A 59 10.48 -4.27 -7.25
N LYS A 60 11.33 -5.31 -7.27
CA LYS A 60 11.06 -6.52 -8.05
C LYS A 60 9.77 -7.22 -7.60
N THR A 61 9.49 -7.22 -6.30
CA THR A 61 8.23 -7.79 -5.77
C THR A 61 7.03 -6.96 -6.22
N ILE A 62 7.10 -5.63 -6.11
CA ILE A 62 6.03 -4.73 -6.58
C ILE A 62 5.78 -4.95 -8.08
N ASP A 63 6.84 -5.01 -8.88
CA ASP A 63 6.75 -5.25 -10.32
C ASP A 63 6.05 -6.58 -10.66
N ALA A 64 6.39 -7.66 -9.95
CA ALA A 64 5.75 -8.97 -10.15
C ALA A 64 4.25 -8.93 -9.82
N GLU A 65 3.88 -8.28 -8.71
CA GLU A 65 2.47 -8.13 -8.30
C GLU A 65 1.67 -7.32 -9.33
N LEU A 66 2.25 -6.22 -9.84
CA LEU A 66 1.63 -5.40 -10.89
C LEU A 66 1.52 -6.16 -12.23
N ALA A 67 2.53 -6.95 -12.60
CA ALA A 67 2.53 -7.76 -13.81
C ALA A 67 1.43 -8.84 -13.79
N GLU A 68 1.08 -9.35 -12.61
CA GLU A 68 -0.05 -10.26 -12.41
C GLU A 68 -1.40 -9.52 -12.28
N GLY A 69 -1.45 -8.22 -12.59
CA GLY A 69 -2.66 -7.39 -12.56
C GLY A 69 -3.15 -7.02 -11.16
N ARG A 70 -2.36 -7.31 -10.12
CA ARG A 70 -2.71 -6.98 -8.74
C ARG A 70 -2.25 -5.57 -8.38
N LYS A 71 -2.67 -5.10 -7.22
CA LYS A 71 -2.31 -3.78 -6.67
C LYS A 71 -1.54 -3.98 -5.39
N VAL A 72 -0.64 -3.04 -5.08
CA VAL A 72 0.18 -3.11 -3.87
C VAL A 72 -0.21 -1.97 -2.95
N ILE A 73 -0.43 -2.27 -1.68
CA ILE A 73 -0.66 -1.24 -0.66
C ILE A 73 0.70 -0.90 -0.04
N VAL A 74 0.98 0.39 0.07
CA VAL A 74 2.23 0.92 0.62
C VAL A 74 1.94 2.03 1.63
N SER A 75 2.74 2.12 2.68
CA SER A 75 2.67 3.16 3.70
C SER A 75 3.81 4.17 3.50
N LEU A 76 3.49 5.43 3.22
CA LEU A 76 4.49 6.46 2.92
C LEU A 76 4.35 7.68 3.83
N PRO A 77 5.45 8.39 4.14
CA PRO A 77 5.37 9.65 4.87
C PRO A 77 4.50 10.66 4.10
N SER A 78 3.60 11.32 4.81
CA SER A 78 2.62 12.27 4.26
C SER A 78 2.47 13.52 5.10
N GLY A 79 3.51 13.89 5.84
CA GLY A 79 3.55 15.04 6.73
C GLY A 79 4.58 14.82 7.84
N ARG A 80 4.61 15.74 8.80
CA ARG A 80 5.43 15.57 10.01
C ARG A 80 4.81 14.47 10.87
N ASP A 81 5.56 13.40 11.08
CA ASP A 81 5.18 12.25 11.92
C ASP A 81 3.86 11.57 11.49
N PHE A 82 3.51 11.67 10.20
CA PHE A 82 2.28 11.10 9.66
C PHE A 82 2.56 10.15 8.50
N TRP A 83 2.01 8.94 8.62
CA TRP A 83 2.07 7.90 7.60
C TRP A 83 0.70 7.73 6.95
N HIS A 84 0.70 7.60 5.63
CA HIS A 84 -0.53 7.44 4.87
C HIS A 84 -0.45 6.24 3.92
N MET A 85 -1.57 5.53 3.80
CA MET A 85 -1.68 4.38 2.91
C MET A 85 -2.00 4.82 1.48
N PHE A 86 -1.19 4.37 0.54
CA PHE A 86 -1.45 4.49 -0.89
C PHE A 86 -1.57 3.11 -1.54
N VAL A 87 -2.23 3.06 -2.69
CA VAL A 87 -2.33 1.87 -3.54
C VAL A 87 -1.54 2.14 -4.81
N ILE A 88 -0.43 1.41 -4.98
CA ILE A 88 0.32 1.38 -6.23
C ILE A 88 -0.51 0.60 -7.25
N ASP A 89 -0.82 1.27 -8.36
CA ASP A 89 -1.73 0.78 -9.39
C ASP A 89 -1.02 0.50 -10.72
N SER A 90 0.02 1.28 -11.02
CA SER A 90 0.72 1.24 -12.29
C SER A 90 2.16 1.77 -12.17
N LYS A 91 2.96 1.49 -13.19
CA LYS A 91 4.25 2.15 -13.42
C LYS A 91 4.02 3.54 -14.02
N MET A 92 4.85 4.47 -13.60
CA MET A 92 5.02 5.80 -14.19
C MET A 92 6.18 5.75 -15.21
N GLY A 93 6.23 6.71 -16.14
CA GLY A 93 7.39 6.89 -17.01
C GLY A 93 8.69 7.06 -16.21
N GLY A 94 9.79 6.50 -16.71
CA GLY A 94 11.09 6.56 -16.02
C GLY A 94 11.34 5.49 -14.96
N ASP A 95 10.62 4.36 -15.00
CA ASP A 95 10.76 3.23 -14.05
C ASP A 95 10.46 3.59 -12.58
N ASP A 96 9.42 4.40 -12.36
CA ASP A 96 8.86 4.66 -11.02
C ASP A 96 7.40 4.20 -10.95
N TYR A 97 6.72 4.40 -9.83
CA TYR A 97 5.32 4.04 -9.65
C TYR A 97 4.41 5.24 -9.40
N LEU A 98 3.15 5.06 -9.82
CA LEU A 98 2.04 5.92 -9.48
C LEU A 98 1.18 5.22 -8.43
N ALA A 99 0.90 5.92 -7.33
CA ALA A 99 0.03 5.41 -6.28
C ALA A 99 -1.11 6.37 -5.97
N PHE A 100 -2.22 5.80 -5.49
CA PHE A 100 -3.47 6.51 -5.28
C PHE A 100 -3.99 6.29 -3.87
N SER A 101 -4.60 7.33 -3.32
CA SER A 101 -5.46 7.24 -2.13
C SER A 101 -6.73 8.06 -2.36
N ARG A 102 -7.66 8.02 -1.41
CA ARG A 102 -8.77 8.98 -1.32
C ARG A 102 -8.86 9.58 0.07
N TYR A 103 -9.19 10.85 0.13
CA TYR A 103 -9.54 11.50 1.38
C TYR A 103 -10.82 10.90 1.96
N TYR A 104 -10.86 10.79 3.29
CA TYR A 104 -12.00 10.24 4.00
C TYR A 104 -13.22 11.17 3.97
N ASN A 105 -12.99 12.48 4.08
CA ASN A 105 -14.02 13.50 4.29
C ASN A 105 -14.82 13.83 3.02
N ASP A 106 -14.19 13.78 1.85
CA ASP A 106 -14.82 14.21 0.59
C ASP A 106 -14.63 13.20 -0.56
N GLY A 107 -13.88 12.12 -0.34
CA GLY A 107 -13.62 11.10 -1.35
C GLY A 107 -12.69 11.53 -2.48
N ASN A 108 -12.10 12.74 -2.41
CA ASN A 108 -11.21 13.26 -3.44
C ASN A 108 -10.00 12.34 -3.63
N LEU A 109 -9.64 12.12 -4.90
CA LEU A 109 -8.48 11.32 -5.26
C LEU A 109 -7.20 12.04 -4.86
N VAL A 110 -6.31 11.32 -4.19
CA VAL A 110 -4.96 11.76 -3.88
C VAL A 110 -4.01 10.94 -4.73
N THR A 111 -3.12 11.62 -5.45
CA THR A 111 -2.11 10.98 -6.31
C THR A 111 -0.73 11.16 -5.68
N LYS A 112 0.07 10.10 -5.70
CA LYS A 112 1.46 10.09 -5.27
C LYS A 112 2.32 9.58 -6.42
N GLU A 113 3.11 10.48 -6.98
CA GLU A 113 4.13 10.18 -7.99
C GLU A 113 5.49 9.90 -7.33
N TYR A 114 6.42 9.33 -8.10
CA TYR A 114 7.78 9.03 -7.66
C TYR A 114 7.86 8.20 -6.37
N VAL A 115 7.04 7.14 -6.30
CA VAL A 115 6.90 6.29 -5.11
C VAL A 115 8.22 5.60 -4.76
N LYS A 116 9.00 5.10 -5.72
CA LYS A 116 10.33 4.51 -5.45
C LYS A 116 11.25 5.52 -4.78
N ARG A 117 11.23 6.78 -5.21
CA ARG A 117 11.98 7.87 -4.54
C ARG A 117 11.53 8.04 -3.10
N SER A 118 10.22 8.14 -2.86
CA SER A 118 9.67 8.30 -1.51
C SER A 118 10.05 7.12 -0.59
N ILE A 119 10.05 5.89 -1.12
CA ILE A 119 10.45 4.69 -0.39
C ILE A 119 11.94 4.76 0.00
N ARG A 120 12.81 5.20 -0.91
CA ARG A 120 14.25 5.37 -0.63
C ARG A 120 14.49 6.47 0.41
N GLU A 121 13.82 7.61 0.27
CA GLU A 121 13.97 8.76 1.19
C GLU A 121 13.58 8.43 2.64
N CYS A 122 12.65 7.50 2.85
CA CYS A 122 12.30 7.03 4.20
C CYS A 122 13.01 5.74 4.64
N GLY A 123 14.05 5.32 3.90
CA GLY A 123 14.88 4.17 4.27
C GLY A 123 14.21 2.80 4.04
N GLY A 124 13.12 2.72 3.27
CA GLY A 124 12.38 1.48 3.03
C GLY A 124 10.96 1.53 3.56
N THR A 125 10.17 0.49 3.28
CA THR A 125 8.78 0.34 3.73
C THR A 125 8.36 -1.12 3.68
N ASP A 126 7.43 -1.51 4.53
CA ASP A 126 6.65 -2.72 4.33
C ASP A 126 5.56 -2.50 3.26
N ILE A 127 5.03 -3.62 2.75
CA ILE A 127 3.91 -3.61 1.80
C ILE A 127 2.89 -4.70 2.14
N LEU A 128 1.64 -4.46 1.75
CA LEU A 128 0.67 -5.54 1.61
C LEU A 128 0.44 -5.85 0.14
N THR A 129 0.46 -7.14 -0.14
CA THR A 129 -0.06 -7.69 -1.39
C THR A 129 -1.27 -8.55 -1.08
N TYR A 130 -2.07 -8.86 -2.10
CA TYR A 130 -3.32 -9.56 -1.88
C TYR A 130 -3.59 -10.58 -2.96
N ARG A 131 -4.50 -11.50 -2.67
CA ARG A 131 -5.05 -12.44 -3.65
C ARG A 131 -6.54 -12.54 -3.44
N VAL A 132 -7.29 -12.62 -4.53
CA VAL A 132 -8.70 -12.95 -4.46
C VAL A 132 -8.80 -14.46 -4.26
N ILE A 133 -9.49 -14.88 -3.20
CA ILE A 133 -9.80 -16.29 -2.95
C ILE A 133 -11.26 -16.47 -3.37
N ASN A 134 -11.48 -17.41 -4.29
CA ASN A 134 -12.80 -17.82 -4.74
C ASN A 134 -13.42 -18.82 -3.76
#